data_AF-A2QWQ9-F1
#
_entry.id   AF-A2QWQ9-F1
#
_cell.length_a   1.000
_cell.length_b   1.000
_cell.length_c   1.000
_cell.angle_alpha   90.00
_cell.angle_beta   90.00
_cell.angle_gamma   90.00
#
_symmetry.space_group_name_H-M   'P 1'
#
loop_
_entity.id
_entity.type
_entity.pdbx_description
1 polymer ?
#
loop_
_entity_poly.entity_id
_entity_poly.type
_entity_poly.pdbx_seq_one_letter_code
_entity_poly.pdbx_strand_id
1 'polypeptide(L)'
;LTMGWGSGTSRLPYLVTPQQAIANLSSSAEFYITDSFPSNLNPNASDIALVFINADSGENYITVENNPGDRTTADLYAWHNGDDLVKAAADVFSTVIVIVHTVGPILLENWIDLDPVKAVLIAHLPGQEAGYSLTDILFGSSSPSGHLPYTIPYKESDYPSSVGLLDQAFGQIQDDFTEGLYIDYRHFLKANITPRYPFGHGLSYTTFTYSTPSLTTVTDLDTAYPPARPSKGPTPSYSTAIPNPSEVAWPSSFSRIWRYLYPYLDNPQSVTNSSSSSYPYPSGYSTTPKPAPRAGGGAGGNPALWDVAFAVDVTITNSGNVSGRAVAQLYVELPTDTLGVDAPSRQLRQFEKTGILEPGDSQTVVLNVTRKDVSIWDVEVQDWRVPVGGEGVRFWVGESLGDLRGSCLVGGGCEGVSLMAVTAGVELCICDKNADKNHPIRCENLQHDFDRIRKIVHELRSIRIYG
;
A
#
# COMPACT_ATOMS: atom_id res chain seq x y z
N LEU A 1 -16.80 -9.23 -3.74
CA LEU A 1 -15.55 -9.75 -3.16
C LEU A 1 -15.27 -9.06 -1.82
N THR A 2 -14.97 -9.78 -0.73
CA THR A 2 -14.69 -9.16 0.60
C THR A 2 -13.40 -9.64 1.25
N MET A 3 -12.77 -10.67 0.70
CA MET A 3 -11.53 -11.30 1.17
C MET A 3 -11.00 -12.17 0.02
N GLY A 4 -9.69 -12.25 -0.18
CA GLY A 4 -9.09 -13.19 -1.14
C GLY A 4 -9.12 -14.64 -0.64
N TRP A 5 -8.46 -15.57 -1.33
CA TRP A 5 -8.45 -17.00 -0.94
C TRP A 5 -7.12 -17.46 -0.33
N GLY A 6 -7.15 -18.62 0.32
CA GLY A 6 -5.96 -19.27 0.89
C GLY A 6 -5.98 -19.35 2.41
N SER A 7 -4.80 -19.52 3.02
CA SER A 7 -4.68 -19.65 4.47
C SER A 7 -4.93 -18.34 5.23
N GLY A 8 -4.78 -17.18 4.58
CA GLY A 8 -5.05 -15.84 5.13
C GLY A 8 -6.53 -15.48 5.28
N THR A 9 -7.41 -16.48 5.40
CA THR A 9 -8.87 -16.30 5.42
C THR A 9 -9.49 -16.60 6.78
N SER A 10 -10.69 -16.08 7.00
CA SER A 10 -11.53 -16.41 8.15
C SER A 10 -12.98 -16.68 7.74
N ARG A 11 -13.69 -17.52 8.51
CA ARG A 11 -15.13 -17.67 8.33
C ARG A 11 -15.83 -16.46 8.89
N LEU A 12 -16.50 -15.69 8.03
CA LEU A 12 -17.27 -14.53 8.47
C LEU A 12 -18.47 -14.99 9.33
N PRO A 13 -18.72 -14.36 10.49
CA PRO A 13 -19.90 -14.67 11.31
C PRO A 13 -21.22 -14.30 10.60
N TYR A 14 -21.16 -13.28 9.74
CA TYR A 14 -22.19 -12.84 8.81
C TYR A 14 -21.52 -11.99 7.71
N LEU A 15 -22.27 -11.60 6.69
CA LEU A 15 -21.82 -10.63 5.69
C LEU A 15 -22.98 -9.68 5.39
N VAL A 16 -22.76 -8.38 5.64
CA VAL A 16 -23.64 -7.31 5.14
C VAL A 16 -23.20 -7.00 3.72
N THR A 17 -24.03 -7.33 2.73
CA THR A 17 -23.70 -7.02 1.34
C THR A 17 -23.99 -5.55 1.00
N PRO A 18 -23.30 -4.95 0.01
CA PRO A 18 -23.68 -3.65 -0.54
C PRO A 18 -25.17 -3.57 -0.89
N GLN A 19 -25.72 -4.63 -1.48
CA GLN A 19 -27.15 -4.72 -1.80
C GLN A 19 -28.01 -4.51 -0.54
N GLN A 20 -27.75 -5.27 0.53
CA GLN A 20 -28.53 -5.19 1.76
C GLN A 20 -28.43 -3.80 2.40
N ALA A 21 -27.22 -3.22 2.47
CA ALA A 21 -27.03 -1.91 3.07
C ALA A 21 -27.71 -0.79 2.27
N ILE A 22 -27.62 -0.82 0.93
CA ILE A 22 -28.25 0.19 0.08
C ILE A 22 -29.78 0.05 0.10
N ALA A 23 -30.32 -1.18 0.11
CA ALA A 23 -31.76 -1.40 0.22
C ALA A 23 -32.35 -0.82 1.51
N ASN A 24 -31.58 -0.82 2.60
CA ASN A 24 -31.99 -0.21 3.87
C ASN A 24 -32.05 1.32 3.82
N LEU A 25 -31.29 1.96 2.93
CA LEU A 25 -31.23 3.43 2.80
C LEU A 25 -32.10 3.97 1.67
N SER A 26 -32.31 3.19 0.62
CA SER A 26 -33.02 3.60 -0.59
C SER A 26 -34.08 2.57 -0.99
N SER A 27 -35.34 2.85 -0.67
CA SER A 27 -36.48 2.00 -1.04
C SER A 27 -36.79 1.95 -2.53
N SER A 28 -36.21 2.88 -3.32
CA SER A 28 -36.32 2.90 -4.79
C SER A 28 -35.09 2.29 -5.49
N ALA A 29 -34.19 1.64 -4.75
CA ALA A 29 -33.05 0.96 -5.34
C ALA A 29 -33.50 -0.32 -6.10
N GLU A 30 -33.11 -0.43 -7.38
CA GLU A 30 -33.27 -1.64 -8.17
C GLU A 30 -31.93 -2.38 -8.27
N PHE A 31 -31.93 -3.70 -8.10
CA PHE A 31 -30.72 -4.52 -8.03
C PHE A 31 -30.69 -5.55 -9.15
N TYR A 32 -29.55 -5.64 -9.82
CA TYR A 32 -29.27 -6.62 -10.87
C TYR A 32 -27.95 -7.33 -10.53
N ILE A 33 -28.06 -8.57 -10.05
CA ILE A 33 -26.90 -9.43 -9.72
C ILE A 33 -26.57 -10.25 -10.95
N THR A 34 -25.62 -9.78 -11.76
CA THR A 34 -25.36 -10.33 -13.10
C THR A 34 -24.00 -9.89 -13.62
N ASP A 35 -23.34 -10.79 -14.35
CA ASP A 35 -22.08 -10.51 -15.07
C ASP A 35 -22.34 -9.86 -16.45
N SER A 36 -23.61 -9.61 -16.78
CA SER A 36 -24.05 -9.02 -18.06
C SER A 36 -25.06 -7.90 -17.84
N PHE A 37 -24.96 -6.85 -18.66
CA PHE A 37 -25.83 -5.70 -18.51
C PHE A 37 -27.30 -6.07 -18.84
N PRO A 38 -28.28 -5.76 -17.97
CA PRO A 38 -29.67 -6.18 -18.16
C PRO A 38 -30.31 -5.56 -19.41
N SER A 39 -30.94 -6.40 -20.25
CA SER A 39 -31.55 -5.97 -21.52
C SER A 39 -32.90 -5.27 -21.37
N ASN A 40 -33.60 -5.46 -20.24
CA ASN A 40 -34.96 -4.98 -20.01
C ASN A 40 -34.99 -3.81 -19.00
N LEU A 41 -34.18 -2.78 -19.24
CA LEU A 41 -34.14 -1.58 -18.40
C LEU A 41 -35.03 -0.48 -18.97
N ASN A 42 -35.73 0.24 -18.09
CA ASN A 42 -36.45 1.47 -18.41
C ASN A 42 -35.84 2.63 -17.60
N PRO A 43 -34.62 3.07 -17.92
CA PRO A 43 -33.90 4.09 -17.15
C PRO A 43 -34.55 5.47 -17.29
N ASN A 44 -34.67 6.21 -16.19
CA ASN A 44 -34.98 7.64 -16.24
C ASN A 44 -33.67 8.43 -16.38
N ALA A 45 -33.76 9.62 -16.94
CA ALA A 45 -32.58 10.49 -17.14
C ALA A 45 -31.85 10.88 -15.83
N SER A 46 -32.55 10.79 -14.69
CA SER A 46 -32.03 11.08 -13.35
C SER A 46 -31.54 9.84 -12.59
N ASP A 47 -31.66 8.64 -13.16
CA ASP A 47 -31.22 7.42 -12.50
C ASP A 47 -29.68 7.40 -12.43
N ILE A 48 -29.16 6.93 -11.29
CA ILE A 48 -27.72 6.73 -11.08
C ILE A 48 -27.42 5.23 -11.11
N ALA A 49 -26.42 4.85 -11.90
CA ALA A 49 -25.91 3.48 -11.93
C ALA A 49 -24.75 3.33 -10.95
N LEU A 50 -24.89 2.44 -9.96
CA LEU A 50 -23.78 1.95 -9.16
C LEU A 50 -23.32 0.61 -9.75
N VAL A 51 -22.11 0.56 -10.29
CA VAL A 51 -21.56 -0.64 -10.91
C VAL A 51 -20.49 -1.24 -10.01
N PHE A 52 -20.71 -2.47 -9.56
CA PHE A 52 -19.81 -3.21 -8.69
C PHE A 52 -18.95 -4.14 -9.55
N ILE A 53 -17.63 -3.98 -9.46
CA ILE A 53 -16.66 -4.85 -10.13
C ILE A 53 -15.65 -5.38 -9.14
N ASN A 54 -14.98 -6.48 -9.49
CA ASN A 54 -13.97 -7.06 -8.62
C ASN A 54 -12.79 -7.64 -9.40
N ALA A 55 -11.68 -7.89 -8.69
CA ALA A 55 -10.58 -8.71 -9.18
C ALA A 55 -9.89 -9.36 -7.98
N ASP A 56 -9.72 -10.69 -8.04
CA ASP A 56 -9.30 -11.50 -6.89
C ASP A 56 -7.93 -12.17 -7.08
N SER A 57 -7.33 -12.64 -5.98
CA SER A 57 -6.11 -13.45 -5.93
C SER A 57 -6.01 -14.18 -4.58
N GLY A 58 -5.01 -15.06 -4.45
CA GLY A 58 -4.79 -15.74 -3.17
C GLY A 58 -3.59 -16.68 -3.17
N GLU A 59 -3.59 -17.63 -2.25
CA GLU A 59 -2.49 -18.59 -2.11
C GLU A 59 -2.51 -19.66 -3.20
N ASN A 60 -1.33 -20.04 -3.69
CA ASN A 60 -1.15 -20.84 -4.91
C ASN A 60 -1.57 -22.32 -4.81
N TYR A 61 -1.92 -22.84 -3.62
CA TYR A 61 -2.46 -24.19 -3.48
C TYR A 61 -3.93 -24.29 -3.95
N ILE A 62 -4.56 -23.16 -4.27
CA ILE A 62 -5.90 -23.07 -4.87
C ILE A 62 -5.79 -22.36 -6.22
N THR A 63 -6.43 -22.94 -7.23
CA THR A 63 -6.60 -22.30 -8.54
C THR A 63 -8.06 -21.87 -8.69
N VAL A 64 -8.29 -20.57 -8.93
CA VAL A 64 -9.63 -20.00 -9.16
C VAL A 64 -9.64 -19.38 -10.55
N GLU A 65 -10.55 -19.83 -11.41
CA GLU A 65 -10.71 -19.29 -12.77
C GLU A 65 -9.38 -19.23 -13.55
N ASN A 66 -8.58 -20.30 -13.46
CA ASN A 66 -7.23 -20.41 -14.07
C ASN A 66 -6.17 -19.44 -13.53
N ASN A 67 -6.37 -18.91 -12.32
CA ASN A 67 -5.38 -18.14 -11.57
C ASN A 67 -4.85 -19.01 -10.40
N PRO A 68 -3.65 -19.61 -10.50
CA PRO A 68 -3.07 -20.49 -9.48
C PRO A 68 -2.44 -19.68 -8.33
N GLY A 69 -3.26 -18.91 -7.63
CA GLY A 69 -2.83 -17.93 -6.63
C GLY A 69 -2.60 -16.56 -7.24
N ASP A 70 -1.55 -16.43 -8.06
CA ASP A 70 -1.23 -15.21 -8.78
C ASP A 70 -2.22 -14.94 -9.93
N ARG A 71 -2.51 -13.65 -10.18
CA ARG A 71 -3.38 -13.22 -11.30
C ARG A 71 -2.65 -13.47 -12.62
N THR A 72 -3.02 -14.54 -13.32
CA THR A 72 -2.33 -15.04 -14.51
C THR A 72 -3.19 -14.99 -15.76
N THR A 73 -4.50 -15.26 -15.64
CA THR A 73 -5.43 -15.26 -16.78
C THR A 73 -6.24 -13.96 -16.85
N ALA A 74 -6.54 -13.39 -15.70
CA ALA A 74 -7.27 -12.13 -15.60
C ALA A 74 -6.36 -10.90 -15.65
N ASP A 75 -5.04 -11.09 -15.57
CA ASP A 75 -4.02 -10.04 -15.45
C ASP A 75 -4.43 -8.97 -14.41
N LEU A 76 -4.33 -7.70 -14.80
CA LEU A 76 -4.80 -6.56 -14.01
C LEU A 76 -6.20 -6.07 -14.44
N TYR A 77 -7.04 -6.88 -15.10
CA TYR A 77 -8.39 -6.48 -15.49
C TYR A 77 -9.45 -6.88 -14.46
N ALA A 78 -10.65 -6.32 -14.60
CA ALA A 78 -11.79 -6.71 -13.79
C ALA A 78 -12.26 -8.13 -14.16
N TRP A 79 -12.52 -8.96 -13.15
CA TRP A 79 -13.11 -10.28 -13.31
C TRP A 79 -14.58 -10.17 -13.72
N HIS A 80 -15.15 -11.28 -14.18
CA HIS A 80 -16.59 -11.42 -14.50
C HIS A 80 -17.10 -10.34 -15.48
N ASN A 81 -16.28 -10.01 -16.48
CA ASN A 81 -16.61 -9.02 -17.52
C ASN A 81 -16.89 -7.60 -16.97
N GLY A 82 -16.30 -7.25 -15.82
CA GLY A 82 -16.59 -5.99 -15.12
C GLY A 82 -16.31 -4.74 -15.96
N ASP A 83 -15.24 -4.72 -16.76
CA ASP A 83 -14.92 -3.59 -17.63
C ASP A 83 -16.01 -3.32 -18.68
N ASP A 84 -16.54 -4.39 -19.29
CA ASP A 84 -17.65 -4.30 -20.24
C ASP A 84 -18.97 -3.93 -19.57
N LEU A 85 -19.20 -4.37 -18.33
CA LEU A 85 -20.37 -3.98 -17.54
C LEU A 85 -20.38 -2.47 -17.28
N VAL A 86 -19.23 -1.88 -16.94
CA VAL A 86 -19.11 -0.43 -16.74
C VAL A 86 -19.39 0.33 -18.03
N LYS A 87 -18.81 -0.10 -19.16
CA LYS A 87 -19.06 0.52 -20.48
C LYS A 87 -20.54 0.45 -20.86
N ALA A 88 -21.18 -0.71 -20.69
CA ALA A 88 -22.60 -0.88 -20.99
C ALA A 88 -23.50 0.00 -20.10
N ALA A 89 -23.14 0.20 -18.83
CA ALA A 89 -23.84 1.15 -17.97
C ALA A 89 -23.64 2.60 -18.43
N ALA A 90 -22.43 2.97 -18.84
CA ALA A 90 -22.12 4.31 -19.36
C ALA A 90 -22.88 4.63 -20.67
N ASP A 91 -23.18 3.63 -21.50
CA ASP A 91 -24.01 3.82 -22.71
C ASP A 91 -25.47 4.16 -22.40
N VAL A 92 -25.93 3.90 -21.18
CA VAL A 92 -27.35 4.00 -20.79
C VAL A 92 -27.61 5.12 -19.77
N PHE A 93 -26.70 5.31 -18.82
CA PHE A 93 -26.84 6.29 -17.75
C PHE A 93 -25.91 7.48 -17.97
N SER A 94 -26.35 8.67 -17.54
CA SER A 94 -25.49 9.88 -17.55
C SER A 94 -24.61 10.01 -16.31
N THR A 95 -24.89 9.21 -15.27
CA THR A 95 -24.17 9.17 -14.01
C THR A 95 -23.92 7.73 -13.60
N VAL A 96 -22.66 7.31 -13.71
CA VAL A 96 -22.14 6.00 -13.33
C VAL A 96 -21.13 6.19 -12.20
N ILE A 97 -21.28 5.43 -11.13
CA ILE A 97 -20.34 5.34 -10.01
C ILE A 97 -19.84 3.91 -9.98
N VAL A 98 -18.53 3.72 -10.07
CA VAL A 98 -17.91 2.39 -10.08
C VAL A 98 -17.34 2.06 -8.70
N ILE A 99 -17.70 0.91 -8.15
CA ILE A 99 -17.21 0.41 -6.86
C ILE A 99 -16.37 -0.83 -7.12
N VAL A 100 -15.07 -0.75 -6.81
CA VAL A 100 -14.09 -1.80 -7.09
C VAL A 100 -13.71 -2.51 -5.80
N HIS A 101 -14.02 -3.80 -5.70
CA HIS A 101 -13.51 -4.66 -4.65
C HIS A 101 -12.36 -5.50 -5.19
N THR A 102 -11.12 -5.22 -4.79
CA THR A 102 -9.95 -5.86 -5.38
C THR A 102 -8.82 -6.10 -4.39
N VAL A 103 -8.01 -7.12 -4.67
CA VAL A 103 -6.78 -7.46 -3.93
C VAL A 103 -5.62 -6.48 -4.16
N GLY A 104 -5.66 -5.67 -5.23
CA GLY A 104 -4.56 -4.81 -5.63
C GLY A 104 -4.91 -3.91 -6.82
N PRO A 105 -3.93 -3.34 -7.54
CA PRO A 105 -4.22 -2.48 -8.69
C PRO A 105 -4.94 -3.26 -9.79
N ILE A 106 -5.88 -2.58 -10.46
CA ILE A 106 -6.48 -2.99 -11.74
C ILE A 106 -6.32 -1.86 -12.76
N LEU A 107 -6.33 -2.20 -14.05
CA LEU A 107 -6.34 -1.23 -15.15
C LEU A 107 -7.74 -0.62 -15.27
N LEU A 108 -7.79 0.70 -15.40
CA LEU A 108 -9.04 1.45 -15.45
C LEU A 108 -9.31 2.05 -16.85
N GLU A 109 -8.32 1.99 -17.75
CA GLU A 109 -8.27 2.73 -19.01
C GLU A 109 -9.40 2.40 -20.00
N ASN A 110 -10.07 1.27 -19.82
CA ASN A 110 -11.19 0.87 -20.68
C ASN A 110 -12.45 1.74 -20.46
N TRP A 111 -12.56 2.42 -19.32
CA TRP A 111 -13.82 3.07 -18.94
C TRP A 111 -13.66 4.32 -18.06
N ILE A 112 -12.50 4.56 -17.43
CA ILE A 112 -12.33 5.63 -16.44
C ILE A 112 -12.58 7.04 -16.98
N ASP A 113 -12.28 7.28 -18.27
CA ASP A 113 -12.44 8.58 -18.93
C ASP A 113 -13.75 8.73 -19.70
N LEU A 114 -14.66 7.75 -19.62
CA LEU A 114 -16.00 7.89 -20.19
C LEU A 114 -16.75 8.99 -19.44
N ASP A 115 -17.28 10.00 -20.15
CA ASP A 115 -17.98 11.11 -19.49
C ASP A 115 -19.03 10.61 -18.47
N PRO A 116 -19.87 9.60 -18.76
CA PRO A 116 -20.83 9.12 -17.77
C PRO A 116 -20.24 8.61 -16.45
N VAL A 117 -18.98 8.16 -16.41
CA VAL A 117 -18.30 7.72 -15.18
C VAL A 117 -17.91 8.95 -14.36
N LYS A 118 -18.64 9.19 -13.26
CA LYS A 118 -18.48 10.39 -12.42
C LYS A 118 -17.69 10.14 -11.13
N ALA A 119 -17.55 8.90 -10.70
CA ALA A 119 -16.78 8.55 -9.52
C ALA A 119 -16.33 7.09 -9.54
N VAL A 120 -15.18 6.83 -8.92
CA VAL A 120 -14.66 5.49 -8.67
C VAL A 120 -14.25 5.37 -7.21
N LEU A 121 -14.68 4.28 -6.56
CA LEU A 121 -14.31 3.96 -5.19
C LEU A 121 -13.63 2.59 -5.15
N ILE A 122 -12.34 2.57 -4.78
CA ILE A 122 -11.59 1.34 -4.55
C ILE A 122 -11.81 0.88 -3.10
N ALA A 123 -12.82 0.02 -2.91
CA ALA A 123 -13.26 -0.48 -1.60
C ALA A 123 -12.47 -1.71 -1.10
N HIS A 124 -11.55 -2.24 -1.90
CA HIS A 124 -10.68 -3.37 -1.54
C HIS A 124 -11.46 -4.58 -0.97
N LEU A 125 -11.04 -5.10 0.19
CA LEU A 125 -11.54 -6.31 0.84
C LEU A 125 -12.08 -5.96 2.25
N PRO A 126 -13.31 -5.42 2.35
CA PRO A 126 -13.81 -4.80 3.58
C PRO A 126 -14.30 -5.79 4.66
N GLY A 127 -14.18 -7.11 4.45
CA GLY A 127 -14.63 -8.11 5.42
C GLY A 127 -16.16 -8.15 5.61
N GLN A 128 -16.62 -8.42 6.84
CA GLN A 128 -18.03 -8.71 7.14
C GLN A 128 -18.98 -7.51 7.04
N GLU A 129 -18.48 -6.27 7.17
CA GLU A 129 -19.27 -5.03 7.12
C GLU A 129 -19.16 -4.30 5.78
N ALA A 130 -18.95 -5.07 4.69
CA ALA A 130 -18.75 -4.55 3.35
C ALA A 130 -19.84 -3.54 2.91
N GLY A 131 -21.10 -3.84 3.21
CA GLY A 131 -22.23 -2.99 2.86
C GLY A 131 -22.27 -1.69 3.64
N TYR A 132 -22.23 -1.74 4.98
CA TYR A 132 -22.38 -0.53 5.79
C TYR A 132 -21.19 0.41 5.67
N SER A 133 -19.97 -0.11 5.67
CA SER A 133 -18.76 0.69 5.46
C SER A 133 -18.78 1.42 4.11
N LEU A 134 -19.30 0.78 3.07
CA LEU A 134 -19.49 1.40 1.77
C LEU A 134 -20.56 2.49 1.81
N THR A 135 -21.73 2.21 2.39
CA THR A 135 -22.83 3.18 2.41
C THR A 135 -22.52 4.42 3.24
N ASP A 136 -21.70 4.29 4.29
CA ASP A 136 -21.23 5.45 5.07
C ASP A 136 -20.46 6.45 4.20
N ILE A 137 -19.70 5.96 3.22
CA ILE A 137 -19.01 6.80 2.24
C ILE A 137 -19.98 7.26 1.15
N LEU A 138 -20.67 6.34 0.46
CA LEU A 138 -21.52 6.69 -0.69
C LEU A 138 -22.62 7.71 -0.35
N PHE A 139 -23.19 7.64 0.85
CA PHE A 139 -24.27 8.54 1.29
C PHE A 139 -23.77 9.73 2.11
N GLY A 140 -22.45 9.88 2.28
CA GLY A 140 -21.86 11.06 2.93
C GLY A 140 -21.97 11.09 4.45
N SER A 141 -22.28 9.98 5.12
CA SER A 141 -22.16 9.85 6.58
C SER A 141 -20.72 10.10 7.06
N SER A 142 -19.74 9.81 6.20
CA SER A 142 -18.33 10.12 6.41
C SER A 142 -17.66 10.51 5.10
N SER A 143 -16.81 11.55 5.15
CA SER A 143 -15.96 11.91 4.02
C SER A 143 -14.86 10.86 3.83
N PRO A 144 -14.58 10.39 2.58
CA PRO A 144 -13.47 9.50 2.34
C PRO A 144 -12.15 10.18 2.73
N SER A 145 -11.25 9.39 3.31
CA SER A 145 -9.88 9.78 3.68
C SER A 145 -8.91 8.61 3.51
N GLY A 146 -9.28 7.66 2.62
CA GLY A 146 -8.42 6.55 2.21
C GLY A 146 -7.49 7.02 1.10
N HIS A 147 -6.25 6.54 1.12
CA HIS A 147 -5.25 6.81 0.09
C HIS A 147 -4.76 5.47 -0.47
N LEU A 148 -4.49 5.43 -1.78
CA LEU A 148 -4.04 4.21 -2.46
C LEU A 148 -2.69 3.75 -1.89
N PRO A 149 -2.58 2.50 -1.41
CA PRO A 149 -1.32 1.96 -0.89
C PRO A 149 -0.39 1.43 -2.00
N TYR A 150 -0.75 1.65 -3.26
CA TYR A 150 -0.02 1.27 -4.47
C TYR A 150 -0.31 2.30 -5.57
N THR A 151 0.49 2.26 -6.63
CA THR A 151 0.26 3.04 -7.84
C THR A 151 -0.78 2.36 -8.73
N ILE A 152 -1.66 3.08 -9.42
CA ILE A 152 -2.50 2.53 -10.49
C ILE A 152 -1.87 2.94 -11.83
N PRO A 153 -1.43 1.98 -12.67
CA PRO A 153 -0.76 2.28 -13.94
C PRO A 153 -1.76 2.54 -15.07
N TYR A 154 -1.28 3.08 -16.19
CA TYR A 154 -2.05 3.11 -17.45
C TYR A 154 -2.03 1.73 -18.13
N LYS A 155 -0.92 0.99 -18.00
CA LYS A 155 -0.77 -0.36 -18.52
C LYS A 155 0.14 -1.18 -17.60
N GLU A 156 -0.05 -2.49 -17.57
CA GLU A 156 0.73 -3.37 -16.69
C GLU A 156 2.25 -3.26 -16.92
N SER A 157 2.67 -3.06 -18.18
CA SER A 157 4.09 -2.86 -18.53
C SER A 157 4.71 -1.56 -18.00
N ASP A 158 3.95 -0.70 -17.32
CA ASP A 158 4.50 0.46 -16.61
C ASP A 158 5.16 0.06 -15.28
N TYR A 159 4.85 -1.12 -14.75
CA TYR A 159 5.63 -1.73 -13.67
C TYR A 159 6.96 -2.29 -14.18
N PRO A 160 7.99 -2.44 -13.32
CA PRO A 160 9.23 -3.07 -13.74
C PRO A 160 8.98 -4.51 -14.18
N SER A 161 9.60 -4.93 -15.29
CA SER A 161 9.40 -6.29 -15.82
C SER A 161 9.78 -7.41 -14.85
N SER A 162 10.64 -7.11 -13.87
CA SER A 162 11.07 -8.05 -12.84
C SER A 162 10.00 -8.39 -11.80
N VAL A 163 8.91 -7.62 -11.70
CA VAL A 163 7.74 -8.02 -10.87
C VAL A 163 6.68 -8.81 -11.65
N GLY A 164 6.95 -9.15 -12.91
CA GLY A 164 6.09 -10.00 -13.73
C GLY A 164 6.21 -11.48 -13.39
N LEU A 165 5.29 -12.29 -13.92
CA LEU A 165 5.34 -13.74 -13.76
C LEU A 165 6.54 -14.34 -14.49
N LEU A 166 7.24 -15.25 -13.81
CA LEU A 166 8.38 -15.98 -14.35
C LEU A 166 7.96 -17.38 -14.80
N ASP A 167 8.47 -17.80 -15.95
CA ASP A 167 8.34 -19.17 -16.45
C ASP A 167 9.71 -19.75 -16.79
N GLN A 168 10.05 -20.89 -16.17
CA GLN A 168 11.27 -21.64 -16.43
C GLN A 168 10.96 -23.12 -16.54
N ALA A 169 11.11 -23.67 -17.75
CA ALA A 169 10.70 -25.04 -18.07
C ALA A 169 11.46 -26.14 -17.28
N PHE A 170 12.70 -25.88 -16.84
CA PHE A 170 13.53 -26.86 -16.14
C PHE A 170 14.36 -26.21 -15.02
N GLY A 171 14.43 -26.88 -13.88
CA GLY A 171 15.24 -26.44 -12.73
C GLY A 171 14.46 -25.56 -11.73
N GLN A 172 15.17 -25.05 -10.73
CA GLN A 172 14.61 -24.09 -9.78
C GLN A 172 14.49 -22.72 -10.46
N ILE A 173 13.30 -22.12 -10.40
CA ILE A 173 13.05 -20.74 -10.88
C ILE A 173 14.05 -19.81 -10.22
N GLN A 174 14.77 -19.03 -11.03
CA GLN A 174 15.61 -17.93 -10.56
C GLN A 174 14.82 -16.63 -10.68
N ASP A 175 14.66 -15.94 -9.55
CA ASP A 175 13.95 -14.68 -9.44
C ASP A 175 14.93 -13.62 -8.95
N ASP A 176 15.57 -12.94 -9.91
CA ASP A 176 16.60 -11.93 -9.66
C ASP A 176 15.95 -10.55 -9.54
N PHE A 177 16.04 -9.94 -8.35
CA PHE A 177 15.42 -8.65 -8.00
C PHE A 177 16.26 -7.49 -8.56
N THR A 178 16.39 -7.45 -9.88
CA THR A 178 17.24 -6.52 -10.63
C THR A 178 16.79 -5.06 -10.53
N GLU A 179 15.52 -4.82 -10.19
CA GLU A 179 14.96 -3.51 -9.91
C GLU A 179 15.42 -2.92 -8.58
N GLY A 180 15.96 -3.73 -7.67
CA GLY A 180 16.45 -3.30 -6.37
C GLY A 180 15.38 -2.53 -5.57
N LEU A 181 15.62 -1.23 -5.32
CA LEU A 181 14.68 -0.39 -4.56
C LEU A 181 13.51 0.15 -5.42
N TYR A 182 13.54 -0.05 -6.74
CA TYR A 182 12.64 0.59 -7.68
C TYR A 182 11.45 -0.30 -8.03
N ILE A 183 10.60 -0.54 -7.02
CA ILE A 183 9.27 -1.14 -7.15
C ILE A 183 8.18 -0.09 -6.95
N ASP A 184 6.98 -0.36 -7.48
CA ASP A 184 5.81 0.54 -7.42
C ASP A 184 6.20 2.01 -7.71
N TYR A 185 5.74 2.99 -6.92
CA TYR A 185 5.97 4.40 -7.19
C TYR A 185 7.44 4.80 -7.33
N ARG A 186 8.38 4.06 -6.72
CA ARG A 186 9.81 4.34 -6.85
C ARG A 186 10.27 4.05 -8.27
N HIS A 187 9.74 2.99 -8.90
CA HIS A 187 9.94 2.70 -10.31
C HIS A 187 9.42 3.85 -11.17
N PHE A 188 8.16 4.27 -10.96
CA PHE A 188 7.53 5.33 -11.75
C PHE A 188 8.32 6.63 -11.69
N LEU A 189 8.82 7.01 -10.50
CA LEU A 189 9.69 8.17 -10.33
C LEU A 189 11.04 8.01 -11.05
N LYS A 190 11.67 6.83 -10.98
CA LYS A 190 12.98 6.58 -11.61
C LYS A 190 12.90 6.52 -13.12
N ALA A 191 11.85 5.90 -13.64
CA ALA A 191 11.59 5.72 -15.07
C ALA A 191 10.87 6.91 -15.71
N ASN A 192 10.50 7.92 -14.92
CA ASN A 192 9.72 9.09 -15.35
C ASN A 192 8.40 8.69 -16.05
N ILE A 193 7.69 7.73 -15.45
CA ILE A 193 6.40 7.23 -15.92
C ILE A 193 5.30 7.93 -15.14
N THR A 194 4.33 8.52 -15.84
CA THR A 194 3.14 9.13 -15.23
C THR A 194 2.11 8.03 -14.95
N PRO A 195 1.74 7.77 -13.70
CA PRO A 195 0.69 6.80 -13.38
C PRO A 195 -0.70 7.38 -13.65
N ARG A 196 -1.71 6.51 -13.74
CA ARG A 196 -3.12 6.93 -13.77
C ARG A 196 -3.51 7.56 -12.43
N TYR A 197 -3.21 6.86 -11.34
CA TYR A 197 -3.30 7.41 -9.98
C TYR A 197 -2.01 7.08 -9.22
N PRO A 198 -1.27 8.09 -8.71
CA PRO A 198 -0.02 7.86 -8.02
C PRO A 198 -0.24 7.21 -6.65
N PHE A 199 0.80 6.55 -6.13
CA PHE A 199 0.82 6.09 -4.74
C PHE A 199 0.45 7.23 -3.78
N GLY A 200 -0.37 6.88 -2.79
CA GLY A 200 -0.89 7.81 -1.82
C GLY A 200 -1.99 8.71 -2.36
N HIS A 201 -2.50 8.55 -3.59
CA HIS A 201 -3.63 9.34 -4.09
C HIS A 201 -4.94 8.97 -3.37
N GLY A 202 -5.75 9.96 -3.06
CA GLY A 202 -7.05 9.80 -2.42
C GLY A 202 -7.80 11.11 -2.41
N LEU A 203 -9.12 11.06 -2.61
CA LEU A 203 -9.99 12.25 -2.61
C LEU A 203 -10.82 12.32 -1.32
N SER A 204 -11.37 13.50 -1.07
CA SER A 204 -12.24 13.84 0.04
C SER A 204 -13.45 14.62 -0.48
N TYR A 205 -14.57 14.63 0.25
CA TYR A 205 -15.72 15.50 -0.03
C TYR A 205 -15.45 16.97 0.34
N THR A 206 -14.30 17.25 0.94
CA THR A 206 -13.82 18.60 1.23
C THR A 206 -12.41 18.81 0.68
N THR A 207 -11.91 20.04 0.75
CA THR A 207 -10.55 20.41 0.37
C THR A 207 -9.75 20.83 1.59
N PHE A 208 -8.44 20.61 1.53
CA PHE A 208 -7.53 21.00 2.60
C PHE A 208 -6.44 21.91 2.06
N THR A 209 -5.99 22.86 2.86
CA THR A 209 -4.80 23.68 2.60
C THR A 209 -3.73 23.39 3.63
N TYR A 210 -2.46 23.48 3.22
CA TYR A 210 -1.31 23.18 4.04
C TYR A 210 -0.49 24.46 4.20
N SER A 211 -0.09 24.75 5.42
CA SER A 211 0.91 25.78 5.70
C SER A 211 2.29 25.39 5.15
N THR A 212 3.20 26.37 5.05
CA THR A 212 4.62 26.07 4.81
C THR A 212 5.13 25.20 5.98
N PRO A 213 5.74 24.04 5.72
CA PRO A 213 6.22 23.18 6.79
C PRO A 213 7.33 23.87 7.58
N SER A 214 7.52 23.47 8.83
CA SER A 214 8.67 23.88 9.64
C SER A 214 9.46 22.65 10.08
N LEU A 215 10.78 22.79 10.16
CA LEU A 215 11.71 21.71 10.45
C LEU A 215 12.44 22.01 11.75
N THR A 216 12.44 21.03 12.66
CA THR A 216 13.20 21.06 13.90
C THR A 216 14.16 19.88 13.95
N THR A 217 15.45 20.13 14.19
CA THR A 217 16.40 19.09 14.59
C THR A 217 16.14 18.72 16.03
N VAL A 218 15.83 17.45 16.28
CA VAL A 218 15.53 16.90 17.61
C VAL A 218 16.76 16.22 18.21
N THR A 219 17.43 15.38 17.43
CA THR A 219 18.68 14.70 17.82
C THR A 219 19.74 14.92 16.75
N ASP A 220 20.89 15.44 17.16
CA ASP A 220 21.99 15.71 16.25
C ASP A 220 22.59 14.42 15.66
N LEU A 221 22.84 14.45 14.35
CA LEU A 221 23.44 13.35 13.60
C LEU A 221 24.96 13.57 13.43
N ASP A 222 25.67 13.78 14.54
CA ASP A 222 27.11 14.15 14.58
C ASP A 222 28.03 13.14 13.88
N THR A 223 27.65 11.87 13.89
CA THR A 223 28.40 10.78 13.25
C THR A 223 27.57 10.08 12.18
N ALA A 224 28.28 9.68 11.12
CA ALA A 224 27.69 8.97 9.98
C ALA A 224 27.08 7.62 10.38
N TYR A 225 27.63 6.95 11.39
CA TYR A 225 27.12 5.66 11.89
C TYR A 225 26.57 5.83 13.31
N PRO A 226 25.58 5.00 13.72
CA PRO A 226 25.11 5.00 15.10
C PRO A 226 26.24 4.61 16.08
N PRO A 227 26.10 4.98 17.36
CA PRO A 227 27.02 4.57 18.41
C PRO A 227 27.09 3.04 18.53
N ALA A 228 28.18 2.53 19.10
CA ALA A 228 28.35 1.10 19.29
C ALA A 228 27.19 0.52 20.12
N ARG A 229 26.65 -0.62 19.66
CA ARG A 229 25.59 -1.32 20.37
C ARG A 229 26.03 -1.76 21.78
N PRO A 230 25.10 -1.88 22.74
CA PRO A 230 25.39 -2.50 24.03
C PRO A 230 25.97 -3.91 23.90
N SER A 231 26.89 -4.29 24.79
CA SER A 231 27.44 -5.65 24.85
C SER A 231 26.33 -6.67 25.07
N LYS A 232 26.40 -7.84 24.42
CA LYS A 232 25.49 -8.94 24.75
C LYS A 232 25.80 -9.44 26.17
N GLY A 233 24.75 -9.81 26.91
CA GLY A 233 24.91 -10.61 28.12
C GLY A 233 25.48 -12.01 27.79
N PRO A 234 25.86 -12.78 28.82
CA PRO A 234 26.37 -14.14 28.62
C PRO A 234 25.30 -15.05 28.00
N THR A 235 25.71 -15.93 27.08
CA THR A 235 24.84 -16.99 26.57
C THR A 235 24.53 -17.96 27.73
N PRO A 236 23.25 -18.24 28.03
CA PRO A 236 22.90 -19.27 29.00
C PRO A 236 23.50 -20.63 28.58
N SER A 237 24.11 -21.33 29.53
CA SER A 237 24.61 -22.69 29.30
C SER A 237 23.59 -23.69 29.81
N TYR A 238 23.24 -24.65 28.97
CA TYR A 238 22.39 -25.78 29.32
C TYR A 238 23.23 -27.06 29.32
N SER A 239 22.83 -28.05 30.12
CA SER A 239 23.48 -29.36 30.12
C SER A 239 23.33 -30.01 28.74
N THR A 240 24.44 -30.50 28.18
CA THR A 240 24.45 -31.32 26.97
C THR A 240 24.52 -32.82 27.28
N ALA A 241 24.35 -33.20 28.55
CA ALA A 241 24.30 -34.61 28.92
C ALA A 241 23.09 -35.28 28.25
N ILE A 242 23.32 -36.45 27.66
CA ILE A 242 22.21 -37.29 27.18
C ILE A 242 21.36 -37.66 28.41
N PRO A 243 20.05 -37.35 28.42
CA PRO A 243 19.17 -37.69 29.53
C PRO A 243 19.05 -39.21 29.67
N ASN A 244 18.56 -39.69 30.83
CA ASN A 244 18.35 -41.12 31.00
C ASN A 244 17.38 -41.64 29.91
N PRO A 245 17.62 -42.81 29.26
CA PRO A 245 16.70 -43.36 28.27
C PRO A 245 15.24 -43.43 28.72
N SER A 246 14.98 -43.62 30.03
CA SER A 246 13.61 -43.62 30.57
C SER A 246 12.89 -42.26 30.46
N GLU A 247 13.63 -41.15 30.44
CA GLU A 247 13.06 -39.79 30.35
C GLU A 247 12.53 -39.47 28.95
N VAL A 248 13.07 -40.14 27.93
CA VAL A 248 12.70 -39.94 26.51
C VAL A 248 11.99 -41.15 25.91
N ALA A 249 11.75 -42.18 26.70
CA ALA A 249 10.97 -43.36 26.30
C ALA A 249 9.48 -43.03 26.21
N TRP A 250 8.75 -43.83 25.42
CA TRP A 250 7.30 -43.82 25.46
C TRP A 250 6.78 -44.21 26.85
N PRO A 251 5.91 -43.40 27.48
CA PRO A 251 5.25 -43.80 28.71
C PRO A 251 4.35 -45.01 28.44
N SER A 252 4.41 -46.03 29.30
CA SER A 252 3.67 -47.28 29.13
C SER A 252 2.14 -47.11 29.20
N SER A 253 1.67 -46.06 29.87
CA SER A 253 0.27 -45.70 29.98
C SER A 253 -0.24 -44.82 28.84
N PHE A 254 0.61 -44.45 27.87
CA PHE A 254 0.28 -43.49 26.84
C PHE A 254 -0.18 -44.16 25.55
N SER A 255 -1.43 -43.93 25.17
CA SER A 255 -1.95 -44.36 23.86
C SER A 255 -1.54 -43.38 22.78
N ARG A 256 -0.83 -43.87 21.75
CA ARG A 256 -0.37 -43.04 20.64
C ARG A 256 -1.54 -42.65 19.75
N ILE A 257 -1.67 -41.36 19.46
CA ILE A 257 -2.58 -40.89 18.41
C ILE A 257 -1.84 -41.02 17.08
N TRP A 258 -2.42 -41.78 16.14
CA TRP A 258 -1.85 -41.97 14.82
C TRP A 258 -1.60 -40.62 14.12
N ARG A 259 -0.41 -40.45 13.54
CA ARG A 259 0.12 -39.21 12.91
C ARG A 259 0.45 -38.04 13.83
N TYR A 260 0.23 -38.15 15.13
CA TYR A 260 0.72 -37.13 16.06
C TYR A 260 2.24 -37.29 16.23
N LEU A 261 2.98 -36.19 16.10
CA LEU A 261 4.43 -36.16 16.28
C LEU A 261 4.74 -35.97 17.77
N TYR A 262 5.39 -36.97 18.37
CA TYR A 262 5.76 -36.96 19.78
C TYR A 262 7.28 -36.85 19.95
N PRO A 263 7.75 -36.30 21.08
CA PRO A 263 9.18 -36.22 21.37
C PRO A 263 9.79 -37.55 21.89
N TYR A 264 9.00 -38.62 22.01
CA TYR A 264 9.43 -39.90 22.57
C TYR A 264 10.10 -40.79 21.52
N LEU A 265 11.09 -41.56 21.96
CA LEU A 265 11.86 -42.47 21.11
C LEU A 265 11.35 -43.90 21.26
N ASP A 266 11.27 -44.62 20.14
CA ASP A 266 10.95 -46.06 20.14
C ASP A 266 12.07 -46.93 20.71
N ASN A 267 13.33 -46.48 20.61
CA ASN A 267 14.50 -47.17 21.13
C ASN A 267 15.48 -46.19 21.81
N PRO A 268 15.14 -45.63 22.98
CA PRO A 268 15.96 -44.61 23.62
C PRO A 268 17.30 -45.15 24.14
N GLN A 269 17.41 -46.46 24.42
CA GLN A 269 18.64 -47.09 24.91
C GLN A 269 19.74 -47.18 23.86
N SER A 270 19.42 -47.08 22.56
CA SER A 270 20.42 -47.09 21.48
C SER A 270 21.12 -45.74 21.29
N VAL A 271 20.62 -44.68 21.93
CA VAL A 271 21.22 -43.35 21.89
C VAL A 271 22.48 -43.36 22.76
N THR A 272 23.64 -43.31 22.10
CA THR A 272 24.95 -43.31 22.75
C THR A 272 25.75 -42.09 22.33
N ASN A 273 26.67 -41.63 23.17
CA ASN A 273 27.64 -40.56 22.82
C ASN A 273 28.67 -41.00 21.74
N SER A 274 28.60 -42.24 21.26
CA SER A 274 29.67 -42.91 20.49
C SER A 274 29.39 -43.04 18.99
N SER A 275 28.36 -42.41 18.43
CA SER A 275 28.19 -42.43 16.97
C SER A 275 29.32 -41.62 16.32
N SER A 276 30.23 -42.32 15.62
CA SER A 276 31.27 -41.73 14.77
C SER A 276 30.70 -40.90 13.60
N SER A 277 29.41 -41.06 13.31
CA SER A 277 28.64 -40.21 12.42
C SER A 277 28.15 -38.98 13.18
N SER A 278 28.91 -37.88 13.14
CA SER A 278 28.38 -36.56 13.45
C SER A 278 27.23 -36.24 12.49
N TYR A 279 26.17 -35.58 12.96
CA TYR A 279 25.22 -34.93 12.05
C TYR A 279 26.04 -34.09 11.05
N PRO A 280 25.81 -34.24 9.73
CA PRO A 280 26.61 -33.54 8.72
C PRO A 280 26.20 -32.07 8.70
N TYR A 281 26.68 -31.33 9.69
CA TYR A 281 26.47 -29.89 9.73
C TYR A 281 27.04 -29.26 8.46
N PRO A 282 26.40 -28.22 7.91
CA PRO A 282 26.93 -27.49 6.78
C PRO A 282 28.38 -27.05 7.05
N SER A 283 29.19 -27.04 6.00
CA SER A 283 30.55 -26.51 6.08
C SER A 283 30.53 -25.10 6.70
N GLY A 284 31.37 -24.87 7.71
CA GLY A 284 31.45 -23.60 8.44
C GLY A 284 30.55 -23.49 9.69
N TYR A 285 29.73 -24.50 10.00
CA TYR A 285 28.96 -24.53 11.24
C TYR A 285 29.89 -24.52 12.48
N SER A 286 29.55 -23.68 13.46
CA SER A 286 30.30 -23.56 14.72
C SER A 286 29.35 -23.17 15.85
N THR A 287 29.55 -23.79 17.02
CA THR A 287 28.88 -23.41 18.26
C THR A 287 29.58 -22.27 18.99
N THR A 288 30.71 -21.78 18.47
CA THR A 288 31.40 -20.60 18.99
C THR A 288 30.63 -19.34 18.56
N PRO A 289 30.15 -18.51 19.52
CA PRO A 289 29.47 -17.27 19.19
C PRO A 289 30.35 -16.37 18.31
N LYS A 290 29.77 -15.86 17.21
CA LYS A 290 30.40 -14.85 16.36
C LYS A 290 30.25 -13.46 17.01
N PRO A 291 31.13 -12.49 16.67
CA PRO A 291 30.93 -11.10 17.04
C PRO A 291 29.52 -10.64 16.66
N ALA A 292 28.87 -9.89 17.54
CA ALA A 292 27.54 -9.37 17.25
C ALA A 292 27.59 -8.37 16.09
N PRO A 293 26.59 -8.35 15.19
CA PRO A 293 26.55 -7.39 14.10
C PRO A 293 26.47 -5.97 14.67
N ARG A 294 27.20 -5.03 14.05
CA ARG A 294 27.26 -3.63 14.47
C ARG A 294 25.87 -2.98 14.47
N ALA A 295 25.06 -3.27 13.45
CA ALA A 295 23.70 -2.79 13.28
C ALA A 295 22.67 -3.40 14.25
N GLY A 296 23.06 -4.35 15.11
CA GLY A 296 22.18 -4.94 16.12
C GLY A 296 22.20 -4.17 17.44
N GLY A 297 21.60 -4.69 18.50
CA GLY A 297 21.67 -4.03 19.82
C GLY A 297 20.38 -4.13 20.63
N GLY A 298 19.25 -4.00 19.94
CA GLY A 298 17.91 -4.16 20.49
C GLY A 298 16.97 -4.81 19.47
N ALA A 299 15.68 -4.79 19.77
CA ALA A 299 14.64 -5.24 18.85
C ALA A 299 14.62 -4.33 17.61
N GLY A 300 14.70 -4.92 16.41
CA GLY A 300 14.68 -4.18 15.15
C GLY A 300 16.00 -3.51 14.73
N GLY A 301 17.07 -3.61 15.54
CA GLY A 301 18.40 -3.08 15.20
C GLY A 301 19.08 -2.36 16.36
N ASN A 302 20.09 -1.55 16.03
CA ASN A 302 20.74 -0.67 16.99
C ASN A 302 19.71 0.34 17.53
N PRO A 303 19.53 0.50 18.86
CA PRO A 303 18.52 1.38 19.43
C PRO A 303 18.56 2.82 18.90
N ALA A 304 19.76 3.34 18.63
CA ALA A 304 19.94 4.71 18.13
C ALA A 304 19.37 4.94 16.72
N LEU A 305 19.02 3.88 15.99
CA LEU A 305 18.32 3.99 14.70
C LEU A 305 16.92 4.57 14.87
N TRP A 306 16.32 4.38 16.05
CA TRP A 306 14.94 4.76 16.35
C TRP A 306 14.83 6.11 17.05
N ASP A 307 15.96 6.77 17.32
CA ASP A 307 15.99 8.13 17.85
C ASP A 307 15.38 9.08 16.79
N VAL A 308 14.45 9.93 17.23
CA VAL A 308 13.88 10.99 16.38
C VAL A 308 14.97 12.01 16.10
N ALA A 309 15.38 12.10 14.84
CA ALA A 309 16.41 13.03 14.38
C ALA A 309 15.79 14.37 14.00
N PHE A 310 14.65 14.35 13.33
CA PHE A 310 13.95 15.55 12.87
C PHE A 310 12.45 15.46 13.16
N ALA A 311 11.83 16.61 13.39
CA ALA A 311 10.39 16.78 13.41
C ALA A 311 9.99 17.80 12.34
N VAL A 312 9.01 17.42 11.51
CA VAL A 312 8.43 18.30 10.49
C VAL A 312 6.98 18.60 10.86
N ASP A 313 6.71 19.85 11.21
CA ASP A 313 5.39 20.31 11.60
C ASP A 313 4.67 20.95 10.41
N VAL A 314 3.40 20.62 10.22
CA VAL A 314 2.54 21.27 9.22
C VAL A 314 1.14 21.47 9.78
N THR A 315 0.64 22.70 9.70
CA THR A 315 -0.77 23.02 9.95
C THR A 315 -1.59 22.76 8.70
N ILE A 316 -2.65 21.98 8.86
CA ILE A 316 -3.63 21.64 7.83
C ILE A 316 -4.96 22.29 8.19
N THR A 317 -5.57 22.99 7.24
CA THR A 317 -6.86 23.66 7.41
C THR A 317 -7.88 23.08 6.44
N ASN A 318 -9.07 22.72 6.93
CA ASN A 318 -10.19 22.38 6.06
C ASN A 318 -10.72 23.65 5.39
N SER A 319 -10.46 23.78 4.10
CA SER A 319 -10.83 24.95 3.28
C SER A 319 -12.12 24.76 2.49
N GLY A 320 -12.77 23.60 2.60
CA GLY A 320 -14.02 23.31 1.91
C GLY A 320 -15.25 23.53 2.80
N ASN A 321 -16.37 22.91 2.39
CA ASN A 321 -17.71 23.17 2.95
C ASN A 321 -18.30 21.95 3.68
N VAL A 322 -17.52 20.89 3.89
CA VAL A 322 -17.95 19.66 4.56
C VAL A 322 -16.84 19.24 5.53
N SER A 323 -17.21 18.61 6.65
CA SER A 323 -16.23 18.05 7.57
C SER A 323 -15.48 16.88 6.95
N GLY A 324 -14.20 16.73 7.29
CA GLY A 324 -13.36 15.68 6.73
C GLY A 324 -12.06 15.50 7.48
N ARG A 325 -11.25 14.54 7.02
CA ARG A 325 -9.90 14.28 7.54
C ARG A 325 -8.89 14.36 6.42
N ALA A 326 -7.75 14.99 6.67
CA ALA A 326 -6.61 15.00 5.76
C ALA A 326 -5.59 13.93 6.19
N VAL A 327 -4.79 13.44 5.24
CA VAL A 327 -3.62 12.60 5.52
C VAL A 327 -2.38 13.30 5.00
N ALA A 328 -1.58 13.85 5.92
CA ALA A 328 -0.26 14.37 5.58
C ALA A 328 0.71 13.22 5.38
N GLN A 329 1.42 13.21 4.27
CA GLN A 329 2.46 12.23 3.94
C GLN A 329 3.81 12.94 3.83
N LEU A 330 4.83 12.38 4.47
CA LEU A 330 6.22 12.85 4.42
C LEU A 330 7.09 11.88 3.64
N TYR A 331 7.75 12.41 2.61
CA TYR A 331 8.70 11.70 1.78
C TYR A 331 10.12 12.23 2.01
N VAL A 332 11.08 11.33 2.12
CA VAL A 332 12.50 11.65 2.24
C VAL A 332 13.20 11.50 0.89
N GLU A 333 13.99 12.52 0.54
CA GLU A 333 14.97 12.51 -0.53
C GLU A 333 16.37 12.59 0.10
N LEU A 334 17.22 11.61 -0.22
CA LEU A 334 18.58 11.51 0.32
C LEU A 334 19.58 12.17 -0.65
N PRO A 335 20.66 12.79 -0.13
CA PRO A 335 21.70 13.39 -0.97
C PRO A 335 22.59 12.31 -1.58
N THR A 336 22.17 11.74 -2.71
CA THR A 336 22.84 10.61 -3.39
C THR A 336 24.27 10.92 -3.77
N ASP A 337 24.56 12.14 -4.23
CA ASP A 337 25.91 12.57 -4.61
C ASP A 337 26.88 12.54 -3.42
N THR A 338 26.43 12.99 -2.25
CA THR A 338 27.22 13.01 -1.02
C THR A 338 27.37 11.62 -0.40
N LEU A 339 26.34 10.78 -0.51
CA LEU A 339 26.35 9.42 0.02
C LEU A 339 27.07 8.43 -0.91
N GLY A 340 27.20 8.75 -2.20
CA GLY A 340 27.84 7.91 -3.21
C GLY A 340 27.02 6.66 -3.56
N VAL A 341 25.69 6.71 -3.39
CA VAL A 341 24.78 5.59 -3.68
C VAL A 341 23.58 6.05 -4.48
N ASP A 342 23.04 5.16 -5.32
CA ASP A 342 21.74 5.37 -5.96
C ASP A 342 20.62 5.14 -4.95
N ALA A 343 19.66 6.05 -4.88
CA ALA A 343 18.50 5.96 -3.99
C ALA A 343 17.26 6.58 -4.64
N PRO A 344 16.06 6.09 -4.32
CA PRO A 344 14.83 6.70 -4.83
C PRO A 344 14.69 8.16 -4.39
N SER A 345 14.28 9.01 -5.33
CA SER A 345 14.19 10.47 -5.13
C SER A 345 13.10 10.88 -4.14
N ARG A 346 12.08 10.04 -3.90
CA ARG A 346 11.10 10.22 -2.83
C ARG A 346 10.81 8.87 -2.20
N GLN A 347 10.80 8.83 -0.87
CA GLN A 347 10.51 7.62 -0.11
C GLN A 347 9.62 7.95 1.06
N LEU A 348 8.41 7.36 1.13
CA LEU A 348 7.53 7.56 2.27
C LEU A 348 8.25 7.14 3.57
N ARG A 349 8.19 7.98 4.60
CA ARG A 349 8.77 7.72 5.93
C ARG A 349 7.81 7.97 7.08
N GLN A 350 6.91 8.94 6.92
CA GLN A 350 5.92 9.24 7.94
C GLN A 350 4.60 9.66 7.30
N PHE A 351 3.48 9.38 7.96
CA PHE A 351 2.20 9.97 7.62
C PHE A 351 1.36 10.15 8.86
N GLU A 352 0.53 11.20 8.88
CA GLU A 352 -0.38 11.50 9.98
C GLU A 352 -1.75 11.84 9.45
N LYS A 353 -2.79 11.34 10.13
CA LYS A 353 -4.19 11.63 9.81
C LYS A 353 -4.75 12.60 10.83
N THR A 354 -5.35 13.68 10.36
CA THR A 354 -6.00 14.64 11.26
C THR A 354 -7.19 14.02 12.00
N GLY A 355 -7.60 14.68 13.08
CA GLY A 355 -8.97 14.63 13.57
C GLY A 355 -9.97 15.01 12.47
N ILE A 356 -11.26 14.87 12.77
CA ILE A 356 -12.29 15.47 11.92
C ILE A 356 -12.14 16.99 12.04
N LEU A 357 -11.95 17.67 10.92
CA LEU A 357 -11.91 19.13 10.84
C LEU A 357 -13.23 19.61 10.27
N GLU A 358 -13.95 20.47 10.99
CA GLU A 358 -15.08 21.20 10.42
C GLU A 358 -14.58 22.25 9.41
N PRO A 359 -15.44 22.77 8.52
CA PRO A 359 -15.09 23.87 7.62
C PRO A 359 -14.43 25.04 8.36
N GLY A 360 -13.19 25.40 7.99
CA GLY A 360 -12.39 26.45 8.62
C GLY A 360 -11.51 25.98 9.79
N ASP A 361 -11.73 24.78 10.35
CA ASP A 361 -10.89 24.25 11.42
C ASP A 361 -9.49 23.87 10.91
N SER A 362 -8.53 23.96 11.82
CA SER A 362 -7.13 23.64 11.54
C SER A 362 -6.53 22.71 12.60
N GLN A 363 -5.61 21.85 12.18
CA GLN A 363 -4.80 21.02 13.07
C GLN A 363 -3.35 21.02 12.59
N THR A 364 -2.41 21.17 13.53
CA THR A 364 -0.99 20.88 13.27
C THR A 364 -0.71 19.40 13.52
N VAL A 365 -0.08 18.75 12.54
CA VAL A 365 0.45 17.40 12.66
C VAL A 365 1.97 17.45 12.73
N VAL A 366 2.57 16.54 13.49
CA VAL A 366 4.03 16.46 13.69
C VAL A 366 4.53 15.16 13.06
N LEU A 367 5.32 15.28 12.00
CA LEU A 367 5.86 14.16 11.25
C LEU A 367 7.28 13.88 11.74
N ASN A 368 7.41 12.96 12.69
CA ASN A 368 8.71 12.56 13.25
C ASN A 368 9.48 11.66 12.28
N VAL A 369 10.77 11.97 12.11
CA VAL A 369 11.71 11.26 11.24
C VAL A 369 12.89 10.78 12.09
N THR A 370 13.13 9.48 12.08
CA THR A 370 14.20 8.83 12.85
C THR A 370 15.55 8.88 12.14
N ARG A 371 16.64 8.57 12.85
CA ARG A 371 17.95 8.31 12.23
C ARG A 371 17.84 7.30 11.09
N LYS A 372 17.11 6.21 11.30
CA LYS A 372 16.94 5.15 10.28
C LYS A 372 16.30 5.68 9.00
N ASP A 373 15.32 6.57 9.14
CA ASP A 373 14.55 7.08 8.01
C ASP A 373 15.40 7.89 7.01
N VAL A 374 16.49 8.50 7.51
CA VAL A 374 17.47 9.26 6.72
C VAL A 374 18.79 8.50 6.49
N SER A 375 18.79 7.19 6.72
CA SER A 375 19.97 6.33 6.54
C SER A 375 19.93 5.52 5.24
N ILE A 376 21.11 5.12 4.76
CA ILE A 376 21.32 4.06 3.79
C ILE A 376 21.97 2.84 4.48
N TRP A 377 21.84 1.65 3.88
CA TRP A 377 22.60 0.48 4.32
C TRP A 377 23.99 0.46 3.66
N ASP A 378 25.04 0.53 4.46
CA ASP A 378 26.43 0.43 4.01
C ASP A 378 26.87 -1.04 4.03
N VAL A 379 27.09 -1.62 2.84
CA VAL A 379 27.44 -3.04 2.69
C VAL A 379 28.89 -3.35 3.08
N GLU A 380 29.79 -2.37 3.11
CA GLU A 380 31.18 -2.59 3.52
C GLU A 380 31.28 -2.58 5.05
N VAL A 381 30.63 -1.61 5.69
CA VAL A 381 30.63 -1.46 7.15
C VAL A 381 29.59 -2.37 7.83
N GLN A 382 28.59 -2.84 7.08
CA GLN A 382 27.45 -3.62 7.57
C GLN A 382 26.68 -2.86 8.67
N ASP A 383 26.40 -1.58 8.41
CA ASP A 383 25.66 -0.68 9.31
C ASP A 383 24.88 0.41 8.56
N TRP A 384 24.01 1.11 9.28
CA TRP A 384 23.24 2.22 8.74
C TRP A 384 24.06 3.51 8.75
N ARG A 385 24.19 4.13 7.58
CA ARG A 385 24.95 5.36 7.36
C ARG A 385 24.02 6.52 7.05
N VAL A 386 24.14 7.61 7.80
CA VAL A 386 23.48 8.89 7.53
C VAL A 386 24.45 9.89 6.89
N PRO A 387 23.95 10.90 6.15
CA PRO A 387 24.72 12.11 5.93
C PRO A 387 24.94 12.81 7.28
N VAL A 388 26.18 13.22 7.58
CA VAL A 388 26.52 13.87 8.85
C VAL A 388 25.71 15.16 8.99
N GLY A 389 25.12 15.38 10.17
CA GLY A 389 24.19 16.49 10.43
C GLY A 389 22.85 16.39 9.70
N GLY A 390 22.62 15.35 8.91
CA GLY A 390 21.49 15.27 7.97
C GLY A 390 21.64 16.20 6.75
N GLU A 391 22.81 16.79 6.53
CA GLU A 391 23.07 17.78 5.49
C GLU A 391 22.59 17.30 4.12
N GLY A 392 21.78 18.11 3.43
CA GLY A 392 21.28 17.79 2.09
C GLY A 392 20.10 16.83 2.04
N VAL A 393 19.62 16.30 3.18
CA VAL A 393 18.35 15.57 3.23
C VAL A 393 17.20 16.54 3.00
N ARG A 394 16.27 16.18 2.12
CA ARG A 394 15.06 16.95 1.85
C ARG A 394 13.82 16.17 2.28
N PHE A 395 12.93 16.85 3.00
CA PHE A 395 11.63 16.36 3.41
C PHE A 395 10.56 16.99 2.54
N TRP A 396 9.77 16.20 1.83
CA TRP A 396 8.62 16.64 1.05
C TRP A 396 7.34 16.29 1.81
N VAL A 397 6.38 17.22 1.87
CA VAL A 397 5.11 17.03 2.58
C VAL A 397 3.95 17.31 1.64
N GLY A 398 2.93 16.45 1.66
CA GLY A 398 1.75 16.57 0.79
C GLY A 398 0.64 15.57 1.11
N GLU A 399 -0.38 15.50 0.24
CA GLU A 399 -1.48 14.53 0.36
C GLU A 399 -1.24 13.25 -0.46
N SER A 400 -0.32 13.30 -1.42
CA SER A 400 0.12 12.14 -2.22
C SER A 400 1.44 12.45 -2.91
N LEU A 401 2.05 11.47 -3.59
CA LEU A 401 3.18 11.77 -4.48
C LEU A 401 2.80 12.68 -5.65
N GLY A 402 1.53 12.70 -6.06
CA GLY A 402 1.03 13.62 -7.09
C GLY A 402 0.64 15.01 -6.55
N ASP A 403 0.71 15.23 -5.24
CA ASP A 403 0.25 16.47 -4.58
C ASP A 403 1.18 16.80 -3.38
N LEU A 404 2.41 17.20 -3.71
CA LEU A 404 3.38 17.72 -2.75
C LEU A 404 3.19 19.23 -2.57
N ARG A 405 3.03 19.66 -1.32
CA ARG A 405 2.58 21.02 -0.94
C ARG A 405 3.64 21.83 -0.22
N GLY A 406 4.71 21.20 0.24
CA GLY A 406 5.82 21.87 0.92
C GLY A 406 7.07 21.01 0.95
N SER A 407 8.22 21.64 1.19
CA SER A 407 9.45 20.91 1.48
C SER A 407 10.35 21.63 2.48
N CYS A 408 11.22 20.87 3.15
CA CYS A 408 12.27 21.38 4.02
C CYS A 408 13.60 20.72 3.65
N LEU A 409 14.62 21.53 3.36
CA LEU A 409 15.99 21.08 3.13
C LEU A 409 16.80 21.30 4.41
N VAL A 410 17.40 20.23 4.95
CA VAL A 410 18.34 20.33 6.07
C VAL A 410 19.55 21.15 5.60
N GLY A 411 19.80 22.29 6.27
CA GLY A 411 20.81 23.28 5.89
C GLY A 411 20.35 24.37 4.91
N GLY A 412 19.14 24.26 4.32
CA GLY A 412 18.64 25.18 3.28
C GLY A 412 17.31 25.90 3.56
N GLY A 413 16.53 25.45 4.55
CA GLY A 413 15.25 26.07 4.95
C GLY A 413 14.01 25.34 4.42
N CYS A 414 12.83 25.88 4.74
CA CYS A 414 11.54 25.32 4.33
C CYS A 414 10.78 26.26 3.41
N GLU A 415 10.07 25.68 2.44
CA GLU A 415 9.29 26.41 1.44
C GLU A 415 7.95 25.72 1.19
N GLY A 416 6.91 26.53 0.97
CA GLY A 416 5.65 26.04 0.42
C GLY A 416 5.79 25.82 -1.08
N VAL A 417 5.21 24.75 -1.60
CA VAL A 417 5.14 24.50 -3.03
C VAL A 417 3.86 25.13 -3.54
N SER A 418 3.96 26.20 -4.33
CA SER A 418 2.83 26.68 -5.11
C SER A 418 2.40 25.57 -6.08
N LEU A 419 1.11 25.34 -6.28
CA LEU A 419 0.56 24.29 -7.17
C LEU A 419 1.20 24.26 -8.58
N MET A 420 1.89 25.32 -9.01
CA MET A 420 2.62 25.40 -10.28
C MET A 420 4.06 24.84 -10.25
N ALA A 421 4.64 24.53 -9.10
CA ALA A 421 6.08 24.19 -8.97
C ALA A 421 6.39 22.69 -8.86
N VAL A 422 5.36 21.82 -8.76
CA VAL A 422 5.54 20.35 -8.75
C VAL A 422 5.99 19.81 -10.13
N THR A 423 5.88 20.61 -11.19
CA THR A 423 6.33 20.27 -12.55
C THR A 423 7.82 20.54 -12.82
N ALA A 424 8.59 21.00 -11.84
CA ALA A 424 10.01 21.30 -12.04
C ALA A 424 10.96 20.12 -11.74
N GLY A 425 10.45 18.98 -11.26
CA GLY A 425 11.19 17.73 -11.08
C GLY A 425 10.60 16.54 -11.86
N VAL A 426 9.45 16.75 -12.48
CA VAL A 426 8.80 15.91 -13.50
C VAL A 426 8.33 16.94 -14.51
N GLU A 427 8.99 17.05 -15.65
CA GLU A 427 8.65 17.99 -16.73
C GLU A 427 7.28 17.62 -17.32
N LEU A 428 6.21 17.95 -16.58
CA LEU A 428 4.83 17.90 -17.02
C LEU A 428 4.54 19.24 -17.70
N CYS A 429 4.17 19.15 -18.98
CA CYS A 429 3.74 20.21 -19.90
C CYS A 429 4.84 20.87 -20.76
N ILE A 430 5.19 20.22 -21.87
CA ILE A 430 5.24 20.92 -23.15
C ILE A 430 4.09 20.38 -24.02
N CYS A 431 3.03 21.16 -24.14
CA CYS A 431 2.16 21.10 -25.31
C CYS A 431 3.02 21.49 -26.52
N ASP A 432 3.50 20.51 -27.28
CA ASP A 432 4.10 20.79 -28.57
C ASP A 432 3.01 21.38 -29.48
N LYS A 433 3.23 22.62 -29.95
CA LYS A 433 2.35 23.29 -30.91
C LYS A 433 2.45 22.73 -32.33
N ASN A 434 3.14 21.59 -32.54
CA ASN A 434 3.32 20.97 -33.86
C ASN A 434 2.99 19.47 -33.93
N ALA A 435 2.02 18.95 -33.16
CA ALA A 435 1.51 17.60 -33.34
C ALA A 435 0.03 17.58 -33.78
N ASP A 436 -0.16 17.09 -35.00
CA ASP A 436 -1.33 16.65 -35.77
C ASP A 436 -2.79 16.97 -35.30
N LYS A 437 -3.60 17.39 -36.28
CA LYS A 437 -4.95 17.98 -36.14
C LYS A 437 -6.09 17.03 -35.76
N ASN A 438 -5.83 15.86 -35.16
CA ASN A 438 -6.87 14.82 -35.03
C ASN A 438 -7.27 14.35 -33.63
N HIS A 439 -6.72 14.85 -32.52
CA HIS A 439 -7.26 14.57 -31.17
C HIS A 439 -6.93 15.72 -30.19
N PRO A 440 -7.91 16.52 -29.72
CA PRO A 440 -7.64 17.51 -28.68
C PRO A 440 -7.69 16.85 -27.30
N ILE A 441 -6.53 16.64 -26.68
CA ILE A 441 -6.43 16.28 -25.26
C ILE A 441 -6.73 17.53 -24.43
N ARG A 442 -7.81 17.49 -23.62
CA ARG A 442 -8.18 18.56 -22.68
C ARG A 442 -7.54 18.29 -21.31
N CYS A 443 -6.64 19.16 -20.88
CA CYS A 443 -6.32 19.32 -19.46
C CYS A 443 -7.39 20.24 -18.85
N GLU A 444 -8.47 19.67 -18.33
CA GLU A 444 -9.43 20.40 -17.51
C GLU A 444 -9.16 20.15 -16.02
N ASN A 445 -9.32 21.21 -15.23
CA ASN A 445 -9.11 21.22 -13.78
C ASN A 445 -9.97 20.15 -13.09
N LEU A 446 -9.33 19.25 -12.33
CA LEU A 446 -9.96 18.29 -11.40
C LEU A 446 -10.90 18.95 -10.36
N GLN A 447 -10.90 20.29 -10.25
CA GLN A 447 -11.81 21.05 -9.40
C GLN A 447 -13.29 20.92 -9.83
N HIS A 448 -13.58 20.54 -11.08
CA HIS A 448 -14.95 20.54 -11.62
C HIS A 448 -15.79 19.30 -11.24
N ASP A 449 -15.17 18.25 -10.69
CA ASP A 449 -15.85 17.00 -10.29
C ASP A 449 -16.49 17.09 -8.89
N PHE A 450 -16.01 17.98 -8.03
CA PHE A 450 -16.36 18.00 -6.60
C PHE A 450 -17.79 18.47 -6.29
N ASP A 451 -18.31 19.47 -7.00
CA ASP A 451 -19.68 19.98 -6.76
C ASP A 451 -20.77 19.03 -7.32
N ARG A 452 -20.40 18.09 -8.18
CA ARG A 452 -21.34 17.18 -8.85
C ARG A 452 -21.80 16.05 -7.93
N ILE A 453 -20.88 15.43 -7.17
CA ILE A 453 -21.19 14.32 -6.24
C ILE A 453 -22.23 14.75 -5.19
N ARG A 454 -22.13 15.99 -4.68
CA ARG A 454 -23.03 16.53 -3.65
C ARG A 454 -24.48 16.69 -4.11
N LYS A 455 -24.70 17.09 -5.37
CA LYS A 455 -26.05 17.26 -5.92
C LYS A 455 -26.67 15.92 -6.30
N ILE A 456 -25.84 14.97 -6.71
CA ILE A 456 -26.24 13.62 -7.13
C ILE A 456 -26.76 12.79 -5.94
N VAL A 457 -26.16 12.90 -4.75
CA VAL A 457 -26.54 12.09 -3.56
C VAL A 457 -27.70 12.68 -2.76
N HIS A 458 -28.00 13.98 -2.85
CA HIS A 458 -29.14 14.56 -2.11
C HIS A 458 -30.47 14.57 -2.90
N GLU A 459 -30.43 14.33 -4.21
CA GLU A 459 -31.61 14.24 -5.11
C GLU A 459 -31.98 12.79 -5.50
N LEU A 460 -31.48 11.78 -4.76
CA LEU A 460 -31.66 10.34 -5.04
C LEU A 460 -33.14 9.92 -5.04
N ARG A 461 -33.77 9.91 -6.23
CA ARG A 461 -35.14 9.38 -6.39
C ARG A 461 -35.18 8.00 -7.06
N SER A 462 -34.11 7.51 -7.68
CA SER A 462 -33.96 6.11 -8.12
C SER A 462 -32.48 5.74 -8.30
N ILE A 463 -32.02 4.70 -7.61
CA ILE A 463 -30.68 4.13 -7.74
C ILE A 463 -30.81 2.79 -8.46
N ARG A 464 -29.97 2.52 -9.46
CA ARG A 464 -29.87 1.19 -10.07
C ARG A 464 -28.49 0.60 -9.83
N ILE A 465 -28.44 -0.67 -9.44
CA ILE A 465 -27.23 -1.34 -9.01
C ILE A 465 -26.97 -2.54 -9.90
N TYR A 466 -25.76 -2.61 -10.44
CA TYR A 466 -25.31 -3.66 -11.34
C TYR A 466 -24.05 -4.30 -10.77
N GLY A 467 -24.00 -5.62 -10.71
CA GLY A 467 -22.79 -6.40 -10.42
C GLY A 467 -22.91 -7.40 -9.30
#